data_AF-A0A7S1RUV1-F1
#
_entry.id   AF-A0A7S1RUV1-F1
#
_cell.length_a   1.000
_cell.length_b   1.000
_cell.length_c   1.000
_cell.angle_alpha   90.00
_cell.angle_beta   90.00
_cell.angle_gamma   90.00
#
_symmetry.space_group_name_H-M   'P 1'
#
loop_
_entity.id
_entity.type
_entity.pdbx_description
1 polymer ?
#
loop_
_entity_poly.entity_id
_entity_poly.type
_entity_poly.pdbx_seq_one_letter_code
_entity_poly.pdbx_strand_id
1 'polypeptide(L)'
;RLGPGLRQCWMFKSHGAESLGTIIDAMQEKVVEPNVQLIQQGDQGEVMWVIEEGVLECFKVINGANKSVKVCKRGDVFGELALLYNCPRAASVFSKERCVLWELDRETFKAICYEAAKSSVPEYEGFSAPQVAKPPQEPKKHAARRREGVSAEATSQCKDSWVTP
;
A
#
# COMPACT_ATOMS: atom_id res chain seq x y z
N ARG A 1 18.11 -5.81 -16.50
CA ARG A 1 17.50 -5.92 -17.85
C ARG A 1 16.01 -5.67 -17.66
N LEU A 2 15.45 -4.55 -18.14
CA LEU A 2 14.00 -4.27 -17.95
C LEU A 2 13.15 -5.34 -18.66
N GLY A 3 12.39 -6.10 -17.89
CA GLY A 3 11.39 -7.02 -18.42
C GLY A 3 10.25 -6.28 -19.16
N PRO A 4 9.72 -6.83 -20.27
CA PRO A 4 8.53 -6.30 -20.94
C PRO A 4 7.33 -6.04 -20.02
N GLY A 5 7.12 -6.85 -18.98
CA GLY A 5 6.00 -6.69 -18.03
C GLY A 5 6.07 -5.37 -17.27
N LEU A 6 7.26 -4.98 -16.80
CA LEU A 6 7.48 -3.71 -16.10
C LEU A 6 7.12 -2.49 -16.95
N ARG A 7 7.40 -2.50 -18.25
CA ARG A 7 7.06 -1.38 -19.15
C ARG A 7 5.55 -1.24 -19.41
N GLN A 8 4.79 -2.33 -19.30
CA GLN A 8 3.34 -2.32 -19.53
C GLN A 8 2.56 -1.93 -18.28
N CYS A 9 3.19 -2.07 -17.10
CA CYS A 9 2.61 -1.74 -15.82
C CYS A 9 2.20 -0.26 -15.74
N TRP A 10 0.95 -0.02 -15.34
CA TRP A 10 0.37 1.33 -15.23
C TRP A 10 1.19 2.26 -14.32
N MET A 11 1.85 1.69 -13.31
CA MET A 11 2.61 2.42 -12.30
C MET A 11 3.81 3.16 -12.87
N PHE A 12 4.35 2.68 -14.00
CA PHE A 12 5.59 3.17 -14.59
C PHE A 12 5.40 3.96 -15.88
N LYS A 13 4.16 4.17 -16.32
CA LYS A 13 3.86 4.87 -17.58
C LYS A 13 4.15 6.37 -17.53
N SER A 14 4.14 6.97 -16.35
CA SER A 14 4.34 8.42 -16.15
C SER A 14 5.78 8.80 -15.81
N HIS A 15 6.68 7.83 -15.64
CA HIS A 15 8.05 8.09 -15.20
C HIS A 15 9.00 8.22 -16.39
N GLY A 16 9.95 9.15 -16.28
CA GLY A 16 11.05 9.26 -17.23
C GLY A 16 11.95 8.02 -17.21
N ALA A 17 12.68 7.78 -18.31
CA ALA A 17 13.49 6.58 -18.47
C ALA A 17 14.60 6.42 -17.40
N GLU A 18 15.14 7.52 -16.87
CA GLU A 18 16.18 7.48 -15.82
C GLU A 18 15.63 7.04 -14.46
N SER A 19 14.53 7.66 -14.00
CA SER A 19 13.88 7.30 -12.73
C SER A 19 13.42 5.85 -12.76
N LEU A 20 12.88 5.41 -13.90
CA LEU A 20 12.46 4.03 -14.11
C LEU A 20 13.61 3.02 -13.96
N GLY A 21 14.80 3.36 -14.43
CA GLY A 21 16.00 2.52 -14.26
C GLY A 21 16.33 2.30 -12.79
N THR A 22 16.40 3.38 -12.01
CA THR A 22 16.71 3.33 -10.58
C THR A 22 15.69 2.49 -9.79
N ILE A 23 14.40 2.64 -10.11
CA ILE A 23 13.33 1.88 -9.47
C ILE A 23 13.48 0.38 -9.76
N ILE A 24 13.79 0.03 -11.00
CA ILE A 24 13.89 -1.37 -11.42
C ILE A 24 15.13 -2.02 -10.83
N ASP A 25 16.22 -1.27 -10.67
CA ASP A 25 17.42 -1.75 -9.99
C ASP A 25 17.17 -2.01 -8.49
N ALA A 26 16.15 -1.38 -7.89
CA ALA A 26 15.72 -1.66 -6.52
C ALA A 26 14.78 -2.87 -6.40
N MET A 27 14.22 -3.37 -7.50
CA MET A 27 13.31 -4.52 -7.47
C MET A 27 14.06 -5.84 -7.37
N GLN A 28 13.46 -6.81 -6.67
CA GLN A 28 14.00 -8.16 -6.55
C GLN A 28 13.20 -9.12 -7.43
N GLU A 29 13.90 -9.89 -8.27
CA GLU A 29 13.25 -10.95 -9.05
C GLU A 29 12.87 -12.12 -8.13
N LYS A 30 11.67 -12.65 -8.32
CA LYS A 30 11.15 -13.81 -7.61
C LYS A 30 10.51 -14.79 -8.57
N VAL A 31 11.09 -15.98 -8.66
CA VAL A 31 10.52 -17.10 -9.40
C VAL A 31 9.63 -17.91 -8.48
N VAL A 32 8.44 -18.27 -8.96
CA VAL A 32 7.41 -18.94 -8.17
C VAL A 32 6.89 -20.13 -8.96
N GLU A 33 6.87 -21.30 -8.35
CA GLU A 33 6.33 -22.52 -8.95
C GLU A 33 4.79 -22.53 -8.96
N PRO A 34 4.13 -23.37 -9.77
CA PRO A 34 2.67 -23.51 -9.77
C PRO A 34 2.09 -23.89 -8.39
N ASN A 35 0.86 -23.47 -8.11
CA ASN A 35 0.09 -23.76 -6.89
C ASN A 35 0.72 -23.22 -5.59
N VAL A 36 1.60 -22.23 -5.69
CA VAL A 36 2.17 -21.54 -4.54
C VAL A 36 1.26 -20.39 -4.12
N GLN A 37 1.00 -20.29 -2.82
CA GLN A 37 0.31 -19.16 -2.23
C GLN A 37 1.29 -18.01 -1.98
N LEU A 38 1.06 -16.87 -2.64
CA LEU A 38 1.88 -15.66 -2.51
C LEU A 38 1.34 -14.70 -1.47
N ILE A 39 0.01 -14.63 -1.36
CA ILE A 39 -0.68 -13.75 -0.43
C ILE A 39 -1.74 -14.55 0.30
N GLN A 40 -1.85 -14.33 1.60
CA GLN A 40 -2.96 -14.79 2.43
C GLN A 40 -3.85 -13.59 2.77
N GLN A 41 -5.15 -13.72 2.50
CA GLN A 41 -6.15 -12.73 2.89
C GLN A 41 -6.10 -12.53 4.42
N GLY A 42 -6.16 -11.26 4.84
CA GLY A 42 -6.15 -10.86 6.25
C GLY A 42 -4.77 -10.59 6.83
N ASP A 43 -3.70 -11.01 6.17
CA ASP A 43 -2.33 -10.75 6.63
C ASP A 43 -1.95 -9.30 6.41
N GLN A 44 -0.95 -8.82 7.15
CA GLN A 44 -0.32 -7.54 6.88
C GLN A 44 0.58 -7.64 5.63
N GLY A 45 0.53 -6.64 4.77
CA GLY A 45 1.29 -6.63 3.52
C GLY A 45 2.31 -5.51 3.45
N GLU A 46 3.60 -5.85 3.34
CA GLU A 46 4.69 -4.86 3.26
C GLU A 46 5.38 -4.77 1.89
N VAL A 47 5.05 -5.70 1.00
CA VAL A 47 5.56 -5.73 -0.38
C VAL A 47 4.42 -5.88 -1.38
N MET A 48 4.69 -5.52 -2.61
CA MET A 48 3.83 -5.74 -3.77
C MET A 48 4.66 -6.34 -4.91
N TRP A 49 3.99 -6.81 -5.95
CA TRP A 49 4.66 -7.44 -7.08
C TRP A 49 4.09 -6.98 -8.41
N VAL A 50 4.97 -6.99 -9.41
CA VAL A 50 4.63 -6.85 -10.84
C VAL A 50 4.88 -8.18 -11.53
N ILE A 51 3.92 -8.64 -12.33
CA ILE A 51 4.04 -9.92 -13.04
C ILE A 51 4.88 -9.71 -14.32
N GLU A 52 6.04 -10.33 -14.38
CA GLU A 52 6.83 -10.39 -15.61
C GLU A 52 6.37 -11.57 -16.48
N GLU A 53 6.19 -12.75 -15.90
CA GLU A 53 5.72 -13.95 -16.59
C GLU A 53 4.77 -14.75 -15.70
N GLY A 54 3.86 -15.50 -16.33
CA GLY A 54 2.95 -16.41 -15.65
C GLY A 54 1.53 -15.85 -15.43
N VAL A 55 0.71 -16.64 -14.74
CA VAL A 55 -0.68 -16.32 -14.38
C VAL A 55 -0.90 -16.55 -12.88
N LEU A 56 -1.51 -15.55 -12.23
CA LEU A 56 -1.95 -15.63 -10.85
C LEU A 56 -3.48 -15.55 -10.77
N GLU A 57 -4.06 -16.19 -9.76
CA GLU A 57 -5.48 -16.12 -9.47
C GLU A 57 -5.72 -15.66 -8.03
N CYS A 58 -6.60 -14.66 -7.88
CA CYS A 58 -6.95 -14.04 -6.60
C CYS A 58 -8.27 -14.60 -6.10
N PHE A 59 -8.31 -15.00 -4.83
CA PHE A 59 -9.49 -15.53 -4.17
C PHE A 59 -9.84 -14.70 -2.94
N LYS A 60 -11.13 -14.44 -2.77
CA LYS A 60 -11.66 -13.77 -1.58
C LYS A 60 -12.66 -14.68 -0.88
N VAL A 61 -12.57 -14.77 0.44
CA VAL A 61 -13.61 -15.41 1.26
C VAL A 61 -14.82 -14.49 1.33
N ILE A 62 -15.94 -14.92 0.77
CA ILE A 62 -17.22 -14.21 0.80
C ILE A 62 -18.28 -15.17 1.34
N ASN A 63 -18.88 -14.81 2.49
CA ASN A 63 -19.86 -15.65 3.21
C ASN A 63 -19.35 -17.08 3.48
N GLY A 64 -18.09 -17.20 3.88
CA GLY A 64 -17.44 -18.48 4.18
C GLY A 64 -16.98 -19.29 2.96
N ALA A 65 -17.26 -18.83 1.73
CA ALA A 65 -16.84 -19.51 0.50
C ALA A 65 -15.68 -18.77 -0.19
N ASN A 66 -14.68 -19.51 -0.66
CA ASN A 66 -13.64 -18.97 -1.53
C ASN A 66 -14.20 -18.70 -2.93
N LYS A 67 -14.17 -17.44 -3.35
CA LYS A 67 -14.57 -17.03 -4.71
C LYS A 67 -13.37 -16.45 -5.45
N SER A 68 -13.16 -16.88 -6.69
CA SER A 68 -12.21 -16.24 -7.60
C SER A 68 -12.73 -14.84 -7.94
N VAL A 69 -11.89 -13.82 -7.72
CA VAL A 69 -12.25 -12.41 -7.90
C VAL A 69 -11.45 -11.73 -9.00
N LYS A 70 -10.27 -12.24 -9.35
CA LYS A 70 -9.40 -11.67 -10.38
C LYS A 70 -8.39 -12.70 -10.86
N VAL A 71 -8.13 -12.71 -12.17
CA VAL A 71 -6.98 -13.38 -12.78
C VAL A 71 -5.99 -12.30 -13.21
N CYS A 72 -4.74 -12.39 -12.75
CA CYS A 72 -3.68 -11.45 -13.07
C CYS A 72 -2.67 -12.09 -14.03
N LYS A 73 -2.19 -11.31 -15.00
CA LYS A 73 -1.25 -11.74 -16.06
C LYS A 73 -0.06 -10.78 -16.15
N ARG A 74 0.87 -11.06 -17.06
CA ARG A 74 2.02 -10.18 -17.37
C ARG A 74 1.59 -8.70 -17.45
N GLY A 75 2.35 -7.85 -16.77
CA GLY A 75 2.12 -6.41 -16.67
C GLY A 75 1.15 -5.99 -15.57
N ASP A 76 0.37 -6.92 -15.01
CA ASP A 76 -0.48 -6.64 -13.86
C ASP A 76 0.34 -6.47 -12.58
N VAL A 77 -0.24 -5.68 -11.68
CA VAL A 77 0.23 -5.44 -10.33
C VAL A 77 -0.72 -6.13 -9.35
N PHE A 78 -0.18 -6.68 -8.28
CA PHE A 78 -0.97 -7.19 -7.16
C PHE A 78 -0.30 -6.94 -5.81
N GLY A 79 -1.13 -6.81 -4.77
CA GLY A 79 -0.68 -6.55 -3.40
C GLY A 79 -0.49 -5.07 -3.05
N GLU A 80 -0.70 -4.16 -4.00
CA GLU A 80 -0.54 -2.71 -3.88
C GLU A 80 -1.50 -2.08 -2.87
N LEU A 81 -2.70 -2.64 -2.70
CA LEU A 81 -3.73 -2.07 -1.81
C LEU A 81 -3.27 -1.98 -0.35
N ALA A 82 -2.55 -3.00 0.13
CA ALA A 82 -2.00 -3.01 1.48
C ALA A 82 -0.92 -1.93 1.67
N LEU A 83 -0.22 -1.59 0.59
CA LEU A 83 0.82 -0.56 0.60
C LEU A 83 0.21 0.84 0.56
N LEU A 84 -0.83 1.02 -0.27
CA LEU A 84 -1.57 2.28 -0.45
C LEU A 84 -2.37 2.69 0.79
N TYR A 85 -3.16 1.77 1.34
CA TYR A 85 -4.12 2.08 2.40
C TYR A 85 -3.68 1.64 3.79
N ASN A 86 -2.48 1.06 3.92
CA ASN A 86 -1.98 0.47 5.17
C ASN A 86 -3.01 -0.45 5.82
N CYS A 87 -3.60 -1.34 5.01
CA CYS A 87 -4.66 -2.25 5.42
C CYS A 87 -4.25 -3.71 5.20
N PRO A 88 -4.96 -4.67 5.85
CA PRO A 88 -4.75 -6.09 5.61
C PRO A 88 -4.97 -6.49 4.14
N ARG A 89 -4.33 -7.58 3.72
CA ARG A 89 -4.48 -8.16 2.38
C ARG A 89 -5.95 -8.48 2.10
N ALA A 90 -6.48 -7.87 1.04
CA ALA A 90 -7.91 -7.96 0.71
C ALA A 90 -8.36 -9.33 0.12
N ALA A 91 -7.41 -10.13 -0.37
CA ALA A 91 -7.64 -11.41 -1.02
C ALA A 91 -6.36 -12.28 -0.91
N SER A 92 -6.52 -13.60 -1.00
CA SER A 92 -5.41 -14.54 -1.18
C SER A 92 -5.03 -14.63 -2.66
N VAL A 93 -3.77 -14.91 -2.96
CA VAL A 93 -3.26 -14.99 -4.35
C VAL A 93 -2.44 -16.25 -4.52
N PHE A 94 -2.72 -17.00 -5.58
CA PHE A 94 -2.06 -18.26 -5.91
C PHE A 94 -1.50 -18.24 -7.33
N SER A 95 -0.35 -18.88 -7.54
CA SER A 95 0.17 -19.14 -8.88
C SER A 95 -0.57 -20.28 -9.56
N LYS A 96 -0.96 -20.07 -10.83
CA LYS A 96 -1.58 -21.10 -11.67
C LYS A 96 -0.54 -21.87 -12.48
N GLU A 97 0.58 -21.22 -12.74
CA GLU A 97 1.72 -21.75 -13.48
C GLU A 97 3.02 -21.17 -12.91
N ARG A 98 4.17 -21.53 -13.49
CA ARG A 98 5.44 -20.94 -13.10
C ARG A 98 5.43 -19.45 -13.42
N CYS A 99 5.68 -18.61 -12.42
CA CYS A 99 5.69 -17.16 -12.54
C CYS A 99 7.08 -16.57 -12.34
N VAL A 100 7.32 -15.44 -13.01
CA VAL A 100 8.45 -14.55 -12.74
C VAL A 100 7.86 -13.21 -12.31
N LEU A 101 8.23 -12.77 -11.11
CA LEU A 101 7.67 -11.59 -10.46
C LEU A 101 8.79 -10.62 -10.09
N TRP A 102 8.47 -9.33 -10.11
CA TRP A 102 9.32 -8.29 -9.55
C TRP A 102 8.73 -7.79 -8.25
N GLU A 103 9.42 -8.03 -7.14
CA GLU A 103 9.04 -7.62 -5.80
C GLU A 103 9.50 -6.18 -5.51
N LEU A 104 8.65 -5.43 -4.84
CA LEU A 104 8.87 -4.04 -4.46
C LEU A 104 8.36 -3.81 -3.03
N ASP A 105 9.18 -3.19 -2.19
CA ASP A 105 8.79 -2.83 -0.83
C ASP A 105 7.96 -1.54 -0.76
N ARG A 106 7.37 -1.31 0.41
CA ARG A 106 6.55 -0.13 0.70
C ARG A 106 7.30 1.19 0.52
N GLU A 107 8.57 1.25 0.91
CA GLU A 107 9.36 2.50 0.87
C GLU A 107 9.64 2.92 -0.57
N THR A 108 10.09 1.97 -1.38
CA THR A 108 10.35 2.16 -2.81
C THR A 108 9.05 2.48 -3.53
N PHE A 109 7.94 1.78 -3.23
CA PHE A 109 6.63 2.11 -3.78
C PHE A 109 6.19 3.55 -3.48
N LYS A 110 6.36 4.01 -2.24
CA LYS A 110 6.05 5.40 -1.85
C LYS A 110 6.92 6.41 -2.60
N ALA A 111 8.20 6.13 -2.78
CA ALA A 111 9.10 7.00 -3.53
C ALA A 111 8.62 7.18 -4.99
N ILE A 112 8.24 6.07 -5.64
CA ILE A 112 7.70 6.07 -7.02
C ILE A 112 6.44 6.93 -7.12
N CYS A 113 5.49 6.74 -6.19
CA CYS A 113 4.25 7.52 -6.17
C CYS A 113 4.50 9.00 -5.92
N TYR A 114 5.44 9.34 -5.04
CA TYR A 114 5.77 10.72 -4.72
C TYR A 114 6.41 11.45 -5.91
N GLU A 115 7.29 10.77 -6.63
CA GLU A 115 7.89 11.30 -7.86
C GLU A 115 6.84 11.52 -8.95
N ALA A 116 5.96 10.54 -9.18
CA ALA A 116 4.85 10.68 -10.13
C ALA A 116 3.94 11.87 -9.79
N ALA A 117 3.63 12.05 -8.51
CA ALA A 117 2.80 13.16 -8.04
C ALA A 117 3.48 14.51 -8.30
N LYS A 118 4.78 14.65 -8.02
CA LYS A 118 5.55 15.87 -8.28
C LYS A 118 5.55 16.27 -9.75
N SER A 119 5.78 15.30 -10.65
CA SER A 119 5.80 15.55 -12.09
C SER A 119 4.43 15.94 -12.67
N SER A 120 3.35 15.77 -11.91
CA SER A 120 1.98 16.14 -12.30
C SER A 120 1.50 17.48 -11.72
N VAL A 121 2.26 18.10 -10.82
CA VAL A 121 1.95 19.45 -10.32
C VAL A 121 2.45 20.45 -11.36
N PRO A 122 1.58 21.23 -12.02
CA PRO A 122 2.04 22.35 -12.83
C PRO A 122 2.84 23.26 -11.90
N GLU A 123 4.07 23.54 -12.29
CA GLU A 123 4.94 24.47 -11.58
C GLU A 123 4.27 25.84 -11.53
N TYR A 124 3.53 26.12 -10.44
CA TYR A 124 2.96 27.44 -10.19
C TYR A 124 4.07 28.27 -9.54
N GLU A 125 5.07 28.65 -10.33
CA GLU A 125 5.97 29.75 -9.98
C GLU A 125 5.12 31.03 -9.85
N GLY A 126 4.74 31.40 -8.64
CA GLY A 126 4.11 32.72 -8.42
C GLY A 126 3.13 32.86 -7.27
N PHE A 127 2.81 31.82 -6.50
CA PHE A 127 2.02 32.00 -5.28
C PHE A 127 2.82 31.57 -4.06
N SER A 128 3.52 32.54 -3.46
CA SER A 128 3.94 32.41 -2.06
C SER A 128 2.73 31.99 -1.25
N ALA A 129 2.80 30.85 -0.55
CA ALA A 129 1.72 30.41 0.33
C ALA A 129 1.27 31.60 1.20
N PRO A 130 -0.04 31.90 1.30
CA PRO A 130 -0.48 32.90 2.28
C PRO A 130 -0.07 32.36 3.64
N GLN A 131 0.67 33.16 4.40
CA GLN A 131 1.09 32.77 5.74
C GLN A 131 -0.18 32.45 6.54
N VAL A 132 -0.42 31.16 6.78
CA VAL A 132 -1.43 30.73 7.74
C VAL A 132 -0.93 31.21 9.09
N ALA A 133 -1.53 32.28 9.58
CA ALA A 133 -1.31 32.76 10.94
C ALA A 133 -1.47 31.57 11.89
N LYS A 134 -0.45 31.32 12.71
CA LYS A 134 -0.45 30.29 13.74
C LYS A 134 -1.75 30.42 14.55
N PRO A 135 -2.53 29.34 14.73
CA PRO A 135 -3.75 29.43 15.53
C PRO A 135 -3.41 29.98 16.92
N PRO A 136 -4.29 30.81 17.53
CA PRO A 136 -4.05 31.36 18.86
C PRO A 136 -3.77 30.23 19.85
N GLN A 137 -2.64 30.30 20.54
CA GLN A 137 -2.32 29.33 21.58
C GLN A 137 -3.36 29.45 22.69
N GLU A 138 -4.03 28.34 23.03
CA GLU A 138 -4.91 28.29 24.19
C GLU A 138 -4.14 28.70 25.46
N PRO A 139 -4.71 29.54 26.32
CA PRO A 139 -4.05 29.94 27.55
C PRO A 139 -3.83 28.72 28.45
N LYS A 140 -2.55 28.50 28.82
CA LYS A 140 -2.14 27.47 29.78
C LYS A 140 -2.91 27.65 31.08
N LYS A 141 -3.87 26.76 31.36
CA LYS A 141 -4.52 26.68 32.68
C LYS A 141 -3.43 26.35 33.71
N HIS A 142 -3.12 27.31 34.57
CA HIS A 142 -2.25 27.08 35.72
C HIS A 142 -2.87 25.98 36.57
N ALA A 143 -2.14 24.87 36.74
CA ALA A 143 -2.53 23.79 37.62
C ALA A 143 -2.52 24.29 39.06
N ALA A 144 -3.70 24.52 39.63
CA ALA A 144 -3.87 24.75 41.05
C ALA A 144 -3.66 23.44 41.80
N ARG A 145 -2.57 23.40 42.56
CA ARG A 145 -2.20 22.34 43.50
C ARG A 145 -3.26 22.20 44.61
N ARG A 146 -3.84 21.02 44.81
CA ARG A 146 -4.33 20.53 46.11
C ARG A 146 -4.36 19.00 46.16
N ARG A 147 -4.20 18.49 47.38
CA ARG A 147 -3.77 17.16 47.80
C ARG A 147 -4.93 16.15 47.91
N GLU A 148 -4.51 14.88 47.95
CA GLU A 148 -5.09 13.71 48.65
C GLU A 148 -6.31 12.99 48.05
N GLY A 149 -6.12 11.69 47.79
CA GLY A 149 -7.02 10.66 48.32
C GLY A 149 -7.77 9.75 47.33
N VAL A 150 -7.38 8.47 47.36
CA VAL A 150 -8.26 7.28 47.34
C VAL A 150 -8.73 6.67 46.00
N SER A 151 -8.35 5.38 45.87
CA SER A 151 -9.00 4.21 45.24
C SER A 151 -9.12 4.06 43.71
N ALA A 152 -8.74 2.84 43.29
CA ALA A 152 -8.90 2.23 41.97
C ALA A 152 -10.35 1.80 41.70
N GLU A 153 -10.75 1.75 40.42
CA GLU A 153 -11.46 0.63 39.76
C GLU A 153 -11.77 0.93 38.28
N ALA A 154 -11.74 -0.16 37.48
CA ALA A 154 -12.38 -0.49 36.17
C ALA A 154 -12.96 0.65 35.28
N THR A 155 -12.95 0.58 33.94
CA THR A 155 -13.55 -0.48 33.13
C THR A 155 -13.21 -0.31 31.64
N SER A 156 -13.05 -1.44 30.95
CA SER A 156 -13.02 -1.61 29.49
C SER A 156 -14.31 -1.18 28.80
N GLN A 157 -14.21 -0.64 27.58
CA GLN A 157 -15.04 -0.92 26.38
C GLN A 157 -15.19 0.32 25.50
N CYS A 158 -14.89 0.17 24.21
CA CYS A 158 -15.64 0.71 23.07
C CYS A 158 -14.84 0.39 21.78
N LYS A 159 -15.41 -0.06 20.67
CA LYS A 159 -16.71 -0.64 20.32
C LYS A 159 -16.57 -1.04 18.84
N ASP A 160 -17.05 -2.23 18.52
CA ASP A 160 -17.37 -2.63 17.16
C ASP A 160 -18.41 -1.70 16.55
N SER A 161 -18.24 -1.32 15.29
CA SER A 161 -19.34 -0.92 14.42
C SER A 161 -18.81 -0.59 13.03
N TRP A 162 -19.01 -1.47 12.04
CA TRP A 162 -19.37 -1.12 10.66
C TRP A 162 -19.99 -2.36 9.98
N VAL A 163 -21.30 -2.56 10.20
CA VAL A 163 -22.17 -3.34 9.32
C VAL A 163 -23.38 -2.47 9.03
N THR A 164 -23.57 -2.10 7.77
CA THR A 164 -24.85 -1.69 7.17
C THR A 164 -24.67 -1.56 5.64
N PRO A 165 -25.75 -1.61 4.85
CA PRO A 165 -26.80 -2.62 4.79
C PRO A 165 -26.73 -3.44 3.49
#